data_AF-A0A662IQQ5-F1
#
_entry.id   AF-A0A662IQQ5-F1
#
_cell.length_a   1.000
_cell.length_b   1.000
_cell.length_c   1.000
_cell.angle_alpha   90.00
_cell.angle_beta   90.00
_cell.angle_gamma   90.00
#
_symmetry.space_group_name_H-M   'P 1'
#
loop_
_entity.id
_entity.type
_entity.pdbx_description
1 polymer ?
#
loop_
_entity_poly.entity_id
_entity_poly.type
_entity_poly.pdbx_seq_one_letter_code
_entity_poly.pdbx_strand_id
1 'polypeptide(L)'
;MSSSIATPGDLLGVIEEFTPDVGAYEETGRVYSALVGEVVKDMDERRVSVLSAKQGPLMPRKGDVVLGVVTSVRKDVAEVDVYQVEGLRPFTSPFKAVLHVSEVDVRFVDKILNALWPGDVVRARVVALKDPYPYP
;
A
#
# COMPACT_ATOMS: atom_id res chain seq x y z
N MET A 1 12.20 -13.87 -25.10
CA MET A 1 12.64 -13.27 -23.83
C MET A 1 12.68 -14.41 -22.82
N SER A 2 13.86 -14.77 -22.31
CA SER A 2 13.99 -15.82 -21.29
C SER A 2 13.71 -15.19 -19.92
N SER A 3 12.44 -15.13 -19.53
CA SER A 3 12.05 -14.75 -18.16
C SER A 3 12.45 -15.89 -17.23
N SER A 4 13.65 -15.80 -16.64
CA SER A 4 14.09 -16.71 -15.60
C SER A 4 13.42 -16.30 -14.28
N ILE A 5 12.68 -17.22 -13.68
CA ILE A 5 12.19 -17.08 -12.31
C ILE A 5 13.36 -17.35 -11.37
N ALA A 6 13.59 -16.45 -10.42
CA ALA A 6 14.58 -16.62 -9.35
C ALA A 6 13.89 -16.90 -8.00
N THR A 7 14.65 -17.49 -7.10
CA THR A 7 14.32 -17.74 -5.69
C THR A 7 15.29 -17.01 -4.78
N PRO A 8 14.93 -16.73 -3.50
CA PRO A 8 15.82 -16.03 -2.58
C PRO A 8 17.16 -16.77 -2.42
N GLY A 9 18.26 -16.04 -2.59
CA GLY A 9 19.63 -16.57 -2.58
C GLY A 9 20.20 -16.91 -3.96
N ASP A 10 19.40 -16.87 -5.03
CA ASP A 10 19.92 -17.10 -6.39
C ASP A 10 20.84 -15.96 -6.82
N LEU A 11 21.99 -16.31 -7.40
CA LEU A 11 22.98 -15.36 -7.92
C LEU A 11 22.48 -14.72 -9.23
N LEU A 12 22.35 -13.39 -9.23
CA LEU A 12 21.85 -12.60 -10.36
C LEU A 12 22.98 -11.98 -11.18
N GLY A 13 24.13 -11.74 -10.56
CA GLY A 13 25.33 -11.16 -11.17
C GLY A 13 26.32 -10.64 -10.14
N VAL A 14 27.23 -9.79 -10.59
CA VAL A 14 28.22 -9.08 -9.75
C VAL A 14 27.98 -7.57 -9.82
N ILE A 15 28.47 -6.83 -8.83
CA ILE A 15 28.24 -5.38 -8.71
C ILE A 15 28.84 -4.57 -9.87
N GLU A 16 29.86 -5.11 -10.53
CA GLU A 16 30.49 -4.50 -11.71
C GLU A 16 29.58 -4.57 -12.94
N GLU A 17 28.69 -5.56 -12.99
CA GLU A 17 27.73 -5.76 -14.06
C GLU A 17 26.40 -5.07 -13.76
N PHE A 18 25.90 -5.24 -12.53
CA PHE A 18 24.58 -4.78 -12.13
C PHE A 18 24.56 -4.21 -10.71
N THR A 19 23.87 -3.09 -10.55
CA THR A 19 23.50 -2.56 -9.24
C THR A 19 22.20 -3.22 -8.78
N PRO A 20 22.12 -3.74 -7.54
CA PRO A 20 20.88 -4.31 -7.01
C PRO A 20 19.80 -3.23 -6.88
N ASP A 21 18.57 -3.60 -7.22
CA ASP A 21 17.37 -2.77 -7.05
C ASP A 21 16.24 -3.59 -6.38
N VAL A 22 14.97 -3.25 -6.59
CA VAL A 22 13.82 -3.87 -5.91
C VAL A 22 13.88 -5.40 -5.99
N GLY A 23 13.89 -6.06 -4.82
CA GLY A 23 13.88 -7.52 -4.73
C GLY A 23 15.25 -8.20 -4.91
N ALA A 24 16.34 -7.44 -5.03
CA ALA A 24 17.71 -7.94 -5.02
C ALA A 24 18.52 -7.29 -3.89
N TYR A 25 19.61 -7.94 -3.48
CA TYR A 25 20.56 -7.42 -2.49
C TYR A 25 22.00 -7.76 -2.88
N GLU A 26 22.94 -7.04 -2.29
CA GLU A 26 24.37 -7.27 -2.48
C GLU A 26 24.98 -7.91 -1.24
N GLU A 27 25.83 -8.91 -1.46
CA GLU A 27 26.64 -9.51 -0.42
C GLU A 27 28.00 -9.91 -0.99
N THR A 28 29.06 -9.27 -0.49
CA THR A 28 30.46 -9.54 -0.87
C THR A 28 30.70 -9.37 -2.38
N GLY A 29 30.19 -8.29 -2.97
CA GLY A 29 30.37 -7.96 -4.39
C GLY A 29 29.52 -8.80 -5.35
N ARG A 30 28.64 -9.65 -4.84
CA ARG A 30 27.70 -10.45 -5.62
C ARG A 30 26.28 -10.00 -5.36
N VAL A 31 25.47 -9.99 -6.41
CA VAL A 31 24.06 -9.59 -6.34
C VAL A 31 23.21 -10.84 -6.32
N TYR A 32 22.36 -10.95 -5.31
CA TYR A 32 21.47 -12.08 -5.09
C TYR A 32 20.00 -11.65 -5.10
N SER A 33 19.12 -12.60 -5.41
CA SER A 33 17.69 -12.41 -5.27
C SER A 33 17.29 -12.44 -3.78
N ALA A 34 16.43 -11.51 -3.36
CA ALA A 34 15.77 -11.53 -2.05
C ALA A 34 14.37 -12.16 -2.11
N LEU A 35 13.80 -12.33 -3.31
CA LEU A 35 12.39 -12.69 -3.52
C LEU A 35 12.25 -13.89 -4.45
N VAL A 36 11.07 -14.52 -4.43
CA VAL A 36 10.68 -15.44 -5.51
C VAL A 36 9.99 -14.60 -6.58
N GLY A 37 10.49 -14.58 -7.81
CA GLY A 37 9.96 -13.67 -8.82
C GLY A 37 10.64 -13.68 -10.17
N GLU A 38 10.12 -12.85 -11.08
CA GLU A 38 10.71 -12.62 -12.39
C GLU A 38 11.94 -11.71 -12.27
N VAL A 39 13.07 -12.12 -12.85
CA VAL A 39 14.28 -11.30 -12.91
C VAL A 39 14.16 -10.31 -14.06
N VAL A 40 14.24 -9.02 -13.74
CA VAL A 40 14.27 -7.92 -14.70
C VAL A 40 15.65 -7.26 -14.66
N LYS A 41 16.31 -7.22 -15.80
CA LYS A 41 17.61 -6.57 -15.96
C LYS A 41 17.44 -5.34 -16.85
N ASP A 42 17.62 -4.17 -16.25
CA ASP A 42 17.72 -2.92 -16.99
C ASP A 42 19.18 -2.76 -17.43
N MET A 43 19.42 -2.92 -18.74
CA MET A 43 20.78 -2.84 -19.29
C MET A 43 21.25 -1.38 -19.46
N ASP A 44 20.34 -0.42 -19.52
CA ASP A 44 20.65 0.99 -19.71
C ASP A 44 21.13 1.60 -18.38
N GLU A 45 20.41 1.33 -17.30
CA GLU A 45 20.78 1.73 -15.94
C GLU A 45 21.70 0.73 -15.23
N ARG A 46 21.96 -0.44 -15.86
CA ARG A 46 22.68 -1.58 -15.27
C ARG A 46 22.10 -1.97 -13.91
N ARG A 47 20.78 -2.13 -13.84
CA ARG A 47 20.07 -2.54 -12.63
C ARG A 47 19.52 -3.94 -12.77
N VAL A 48 19.48 -4.65 -11.65
CA VAL A 48 18.79 -5.93 -11.57
C VAL A 48 17.78 -5.93 -10.43
N SER A 49 16.53 -6.26 -10.80
CA SER A 49 15.38 -6.27 -9.91
C SER A 49 14.69 -7.64 -10.01
N VAL A 50 14.05 -8.07 -8.93
CA VAL A 50 13.24 -9.29 -8.89
C VAL A 50 11.81 -8.92 -8.55
N LEU A 51 10.93 -9.01 -9.55
CA LEU A 51 9.51 -8.74 -9.39
C LEU A 51 8.82 -9.93 -8.74
N SER A 52 8.42 -9.77 -7.48
CA SER A 52 7.78 -10.82 -6.68
C SER A 52 6.63 -11.49 -7.43
N ALA A 53 6.67 -12.83 -7.50
CA ALA A 53 5.60 -13.66 -8.05
C ALA A 53 4.29 -13.50 -7.25
N LYS A 54 4.39 -13.10 -5.97
CA LYS A 54 3.25 -12.59 -5.21
C LYS A 54 3.13 -11.10 -5.44
N GLN A 55 1.97 -10.65 -5.91
CA GLN A 55 1.60 -9.23 -5.83
C GLN A 55 1.80 -8.77 -4.37
N GLY A 56 2.55 -7.68 -4.19
CA GLY A 56 2.86 -7.13 -2.87
C GLY A 56 1.62 -6.69 -2.08
N PRO A 57 1.81 -6.22 -0.84
CA PRO A 57 0.71 -5.63 -0.08
C PRO A 57 0.13 -4.47 -0.90
N LEU A 58 -1.17 -4.54 -1.16
CA LEU A 58 -1.87 -3.41 -1.75
C LEU A 58 -1.86 -2.30 -0.71
N MET A 59 -1.37 -1.14 -1.10
CA MET A 59 -1.34 0.03 -0.23
C MET A 59 -2.26 1.09 -0.85
N PRO A 60 -3.23 1.61 -0.09
CA PRO A 60 -4.06 2.72 -0.56
C PRO A 60 -3.18 3.90 -0.99
N ARG A 61 -3.55 4.56 -2.08
CA ARG A 61 -2.90 5.77 -2.58
C ARG A 61 -3.88 6.94 -2.52
N LYS A 62 -3.34 8.16 -2.49
CA LYS A 62 -4.16 9.36 -2.63
C LYS A 62 -4.98 9.29 -3.93
N GLY A 63 -6.29 9.50 -3.82
CA GLY A 63 -7.23 9.42 -4.93
C GLY A 63 -7.97 8.08 -5.04
N ASP A 64 -7.47 7.01 -4.41
CA ASP A 64 -8.12 5.71 -4.44
C ASP A 64 -9.49 5.77 -3.75
N VAL A 65 -10.45 5.02 -4.29
CA VAL A 65 -11.74 4.77 -3.63
C VAL A 65 -11.61 3.50 -2.81
N VAL A 66 -11.93 3.58 -1.52
CA VAL A 66 -11.73 2.51 -0.55
C VAL A 66 -13.02 2.14 0.15
N LEU A 67 -13.09 0.88 0.59
CA LEU A 67 -14.18 0.32 1.37
C LEU A 67 -13.69 0.03 2.78
N GLY A 68 -14.43 0.50 3.77
CA GLY A 68 -14.07 0.35 5.18
C GLY A 68 -15.29 0.23 6.09
N VAL A 69 -15.03 -0.09 7.35
CA VAL A 69 -16.05 -0.16 8.40
C VAL A 69 -15.71 0.85 9.47
N VAL A 70 -16.70 1.66 9.87
CA VAL A 70 -16.55 2.59 10.98
C VAL A 70 -16.38 1.80 12.27
N THR A 71 -15.28 2.02 12.99
CA THR A 71 -14.99 1.31 14.24
C THR A 71 -15.35 2.14 15.46
N SER A 72 -15.17 3.45 15.39
CA SER A 72 -15.57 4.36 16.45
C SER A 72 -15.96 5.73 15.90
N VAL A 73 -16.83 6.43 16.63
CA VAL A 73 -17.24 7.79 16.29
C VAL A 73 -17.04 8.65 17.52
N ARG A 74 -16.19 9.67 17.38
CA ARG A 74 -16.00 10.76 18.34
C ARG A 74 -16.73 12.00 17.81
N LYS A 75 -16.74 13.10 18.58
CA LYS A 75 -17.58 14.31 18.31
C LYS A 75 -17.62 14.72 16.84
N ASP A 76 -16.46 14.86 16.21
CA ASP A 76 -16.23 15.42 14.88
C ASP A 76 -15.45 14.47 13.95
N VAL A 77 -15.03 13.32 14.47
CA VAL A 77 -14.14 12.38 13.81
C VAL A 77 -14.68 10.96 13.92
N ALA A 78 -14.75 10.24 12.80
CA ALA A 78 -14.98 8.81 12.74
C ALA A 78 -13.67 8.06 12.43
N GLU A 79 -13.36 7.03 13.20
CA GLU A 79 -12.29 6.08 12.91
C GLU A 79 -12.85 4.97 12.01
N VAL A 80 -12.14 4.66 10.93
CA VAL A 80 -12.57 3.68 9.93
C VAL A 80 -11.44 2.69 9.71
N ASP A 81 -11.74 1.40 9.82
CA ASP A 81 -10.85 0.33 9.39
C ASP A 81 -11.13 0.05 7.90
N VAL A 82 -10.15 0.33 7.07
CA VAL A 82 -10.22 0.20 5.61
C VAL A 82 -9.71 -1.17 5.20
N TYR A 83 -10.56 -1.95 4.53
CA TYR A 83 -10.28 -3.34 4.18
C TYR A 83 -9.86 -3.54 2.73
N GLN A 84 -10.20 -2.61 1.83
CA GLN A 84 -10.01 -2.83 0.40
C GLN A 84 -9.98 -1.51 -0.39
N VAL A 85 -9.16 -1.44 -1.44
CA VAL A 85 -9.35 -0.49 -2.55
C VAL A 85 -10.38 -1.08 -3.51
N GLU A 86 -11.38 -0.30 -3.87
CA GLU A 86 -12.46 -0.72 -4.76
C GLU A 86 -11.91 -1.33 -6.07
N GLY A 87 -12.35 -2.56 -6.39
CA GLY A 87 -11.88 -3.30 -7.57
C GLY A 87 -10.57 -4.09 -7.39
N LEU A 88 -9.87 -3.94 -6.26
CA LEU A 88 -8.69 -4.75 -5.92
C LEU A 88 -9.03 -5.78 -4.83
N ARG A 89 -8.17 -6.76 -4.58
CA ARG A 89 -8.38 -7.72 -3.48
C ARG A 89 -8.31 -7.03 -2.10
N PRO A 90 -8.92 -7.60 -1.05
CA PRO A 90 -8.78 -7.08 0.32
C PRO A 90 -7.34 -7.08 0.82
N PHE A 91 -7.03 -6.17 1.74
CA PHE A 91 -5.78 -6.14 2.47
C PHE A 91 -5.70 -7.30 3.47
N THR A 92 -4.49 -7.80 3.73
CA THR A 92 -4.26 -8.82 4.77
C THR A 92 -4.58 -8.30 6.17
N SER A 93 -4.38 -6.99 6.39
CA SER A 93 -4.71 -6.28 7.61
C SER A 93 -5.36 -4.94 7.26
N PRO A 94 -6.40 -4.51 8.00
CA PRO A 94 -7.04 -3.23 7.71
C PRO A 94 -6.09 -2.06 7.95
N PHE A 95 -6.19 -1.04 7.11
CA PHE A 95 -5.55 0.25 7.35
C PHE A 95 -6.46 1.11 8.22
N LYS A 96 -5.88 1.87 9.16
CA LYS A 96 -6.65 2.85 9.92
C LYS A 96 -6.78 4.14 9.15
N ALA A 97 -8.00 4.63 9.04
CA ALA A 97 -8.34 5.90 8.44
C ALA A 97 -9.16 6.75 9.40
N VAL A 98 -9.07 8.06 9.20
CA VAL A 98 -9.80 9.08 9.95
C VAL A 98 -10.68 9.83 8.96
N LEU A 99 -11.96 9.92 9.27
CA LEU A 99 -12.94 10.68 8.50
C LEU A 99 -13.46 11.82 9.37
N HIS A 100 -13.15 13.05 8.97
CA HIS A 100 -13.63 14.26 9.65
C HIS A 100 -15.00 14.66 9.10
N VAL A 101 -15.89 15.20 9.95
CA VAL A 101 -17.27 15.57 9.58
C VAL A 101 -17.35 16.55 8.39
N SER A 102 -16.32 17.39 8.20
CA SER A 102 -16.23 18.32 7.05
C SER A 102 -16.15 17.61 5.69
N GLU A 103 -15.77 16.33 5.68
CA GLU A 103 -15.58 15.54 4.46
C GLU A 103 -16.78 14.61 4.16
N VAL A 104 -17.83 14.64 5.00
CA VAL A 104 -18.98 13.72 4.92
C VAL A 104 -20.12 14.24 4.04
N ASP A 105 -20.39 15.56 4.02
CA ASP A 105 -21.40 16.14 3.11
C ASP A 105 -21.26 17.67 2.94
N VAL A 106 -21.75 18.18 1.81
CA VAL A 106 -21.78 19.60 1.38
C VAL A 106 -22.88 20.39 2.13
N ARG A 107 -23.87 19.69 2.68
CA ARG A 107 -24.91 20.28 3.53
C ARG A 107 -24.48 20.06 4.98
N PHE A 108 -24.26 21.15 5.70
CA PHE A 108 -23.90 21.15 7.13
C PHE A 108 -24.67 20.08 7.90
N VAL A 109 -23.98 18.98 8.24
CA VAL A 109 -24.50 18.01 9.20
C VAL A 109 -24.02 18.46 10.56
N ASP A 110 -24.92 18.93 11.42
CA ASP A 110 -24.56 19.49 12.74
C ASP A 110 -23.84 18.47 13.66
N LYS A 111 -23.99 17.17 13.39
CA LYS A 111 -23.35 16.08 14.16
C LYS A 111 -23.04 14.89 13.25
N ILE A 112 -21.81 14.39 13.30
CA ILE A 112 -21.37 13.18 12.55
C ILE A 112 -22.22 11.95 12.88
N LEU A 113 -22.76 11.87 14.10
CA LEU A 113 -23.67 10.81 14.56
C LEU A 113 -24.99 10.72 13.77
N ASN A 114 -25.36 11.78 13.03
CA ASN A 114 -26.53 11.73 12.15
C ASN A 114 -26.21 11.11 10.78
N ALA A 115 -24.92 10.89 10.48
CA ALA A 115 -24.44 10.39 9.20
C ALA A 115 -23.72 9.04 9.31
N LEU A 116 -23.07 8.74 10.44
CA LEU A 116 -22.23 7.56 10.63
C LEU A 116 -22.35 7.00 12.05
N TRP A 117 -22.49 5.68 12.15
CA TRP A 117 -22.41 4.91 13.38
C TRP A 117 -21.31 3.82 13.31
N PRO A 118 -20.74 3.41 14.46
CA PRO A 118 -19.87 2.23 14.50
C PRO A 118 -20.59 0.99 13.95
N GLY A 119 -19.91 0.29 13.04
CA GLY A 119 -20.46 -0.85 12.29
C GLY A 119 -20.91 -0.49 10.87
N ASP A 120 -21.05 0.79 10.53
CA ASP A 120 -21.42 1.20 9.18
C ASP A 120 -20.32 0.90 8.17
N VAL A 121 -20.72 0.41 6.99
CA VAL A 121 -19.82 0.20 5.85
C VAL A 121 -19.79 1.48 5.02
N VAL A 122 -18.61 2.03 4.81
CA VAL A 122 -18.40 3.30 4.11
C VAL A 122 -17.57 3.11 2.84
N ARG A 123 -17.91 3.89 1.82
CA ARG A 123 -17.13 4.05 0.58
C ARG A 123 -16.58 5.47 0.55
N ALA A 124 -15.25 5.60 0.64
CA ALA A 124 -14.59 6.90 0.79
C ALA A 124 -13.44 7.06 -0.22
N ARG A 125 -12.99 8.29 -0.45
CA ARG A 125 -11.82 8.58 -1.29
C ARG A 125 -10.66 9.01 -0.41
N VAL A 126 -9.48 8.44 -0.64
CA VAL A 126 -8.28 8.78 0.13
C VAL A 126 -7.80 10.18 -0.25
N VAL A 127 -7.84 11.12 0.69
CA VAL A 127 -7.38 12.52 0.49
C VAL A 127 -5.90 12.68 0.85
N ALA A 128 -5.44 11.99 1.90
CA ALA A 128 -4.06 12.01 2.37
C ALA A 128 -3.67 10.67 3.01
N LEU A 129 -2.37 10.33 2.95
CA LEU A 129 -1.77 9.15 3.60
C LEU A 129 -1.03 9.49 4.90
N LYS A 130 -1.10 10.76 5.31
CA LYS A 130 -0.47 11.28 6.52
C LYS A 130 -1.58 11.62 7.49
N ASP A 131 -1.36 11.36 8.78
CA ASP A 131 -2.25 11.84 9.83
C ASP A 131 -2.32 13.38 9.75
N PRO A 132 -3.46 13.97 9.34
CA PRO A 132 -3.57 15.42 9.26
C PRO A 132 -3.68 16.05 10.65
N TYR A 133 -3.90 15.26 11.70
CA TYR A 133 -4.01 15.69 13.10
C TYR A 133 -3.06 14.89 13.98
N PRO A 134 -1.74 15.19 13.96
CA PRO A 134 -0.83 14.59 14.92
C PRO A 134 -1.33 14.87 16.34
N TYR A 135 -1.49 13.81 17.13
CA TYR A 135 -1.74 13.96 18.57
C TYR A 135 -0.61 14.84 19.17
N PRO A 136 -0.96 15.82 20.02
CA PRO A 136 0.01 16.68 20.70
C PRO A 136 0.90 15.91 21.68
#